data_AF-A0A0A2MQR6-F1
#
_entry.id   AF-A0A0A2MQR6-F1
#
_cell.length_a   1.000
_cell.length_b   1.000
_cell.length_c   1.000
_cell.angle_alpha   90.00
_cell.angle_beta   90.00
_cell.angle_gamma   90.00
#
_symmetry.space_group_name_H-M   'P 1'
#
loop_
_entity.id
_entity.type
_entity.pdbx_description
1 polymer ?
#
loop_
_entity_poly.entity_id
_entity_poly.type
_entity_poly.pdbx_seq_one_letter_code
_entity_poly.pdbx_strand_id
1 'polypeptide(L)'
;MTRNRLYLLWFLALLGGYSYLLWAFFTNAQHQNFTPCLFKNATGIACPSCGVTRSVLLLTHGTITDAILLNPLGLIVAGIMVVSPFWLLYDVALKKDTLYKSYKKFEAIVTIKWVAILLITLILANWAWNITKGL
;
A
#
# COMPACT_ATOMS: atom_id res chain seq x y z
N MET A 1 8.04 17.80 -9.20
CA MET A 1 8.09 17.77 -7.72
C MET A 1 9.54 17.83 -7.26
N THR A 2 9.90 18.64 -6.26
CA THR A 2 11.28 18.75 -5.76
C THR A 2 11.62 17.60 -4.81
N ARG A 3 12.92 17.28 -4.64
CA ARG A 3 13.40 16.23 -3.72
C ARG A 3 12.88 16.43 -2.30
N ASN A 4 13.07 17.61 -1.72
CA ASN A 4 12.68 17.88 -0.33
C ASN A 4 11.17 17.77 -0.13
N ARG A 5 10.36 18.20 -1.12
CA ARG A 5 8.90 18.04 -1.08
C ARG A 5 8.50 16.57 -1.15
N LEU A 6 9.17 15.77 -1.99
CA LEU A 6 8.97 14.32 -2.01
C LEU A 6 9.26 13.69 -0.66
N TYR A 7 10.40 14.03 -0.05
CA TYR A 7 10.83 13.38 1.20
C TYR A 7 9.91 13.74 2.36
N LEU A 8 9.45 15.00 2.41
CA LEU A 8 8.45 15.43 3.39
C LEU A 8 7.14 14.65 3.22
N LEU A 9 6.61 14.56 2.00
CA LEU A 9 5.37 13.81 1.75
C LEU A 9 5.54 12.31 2.05
N TRP A 10 6.70 11.72 1.70
CA TRP A 10 7.00 10.33 1.99
C TRP A 10 7.08 10.05 3.49
N PHE A 11 7.74 10.95 4.23
CA PHE A 11 7.83 10.88 5.68
C PHE A 11 6.46 10.98 6.35
N LEU A 12 5.64 11.95 5.94
CA LEU A 12 4.28 12.11 6.46
C LEU A 12 3.40 10.90 6.13
N ALA A 13 3.52 10.35 4.92
CA ALA A 13 2.80 9.14 4.53
C ALA A 13 3.23 7.92 5.36
N LEU A 14 4.53 7.76 5.64
CA LEU A 14 5.03 6.69 6.50
C LEU A 14 4.54 6.84 7.93
N LEU A 15 4.65 8.05 8.51
CA LEU A 15 4.12 8.31 9.85
C LEU A 15 2.62 7.97 9.93
N GLY A 16 1.81 8.51 9.03
CA GLY A 16 0.37 8.24 8.99
C GLY A 16 0.06 6.75 8.80
N GLY A 17 0.77 6.09 7.89
CA GLY A 17 0.61 4.65 7.61
C GLY A 17 0.94 3.78 8.82
N TYR A 18 2.08 4.02 9.48
CA TYR A 18 2.48 3.28 10.68
C TYR A 18 1.55 3.55 11.86
N SER A 19 1.17 4.81 12.11
CA SER A 19 0.20 5.14 13.15
C SER A 19 -1.15 4.42 12.93
N TYR A 20 -1.63 4.40 11.69
CA TYR A 20 -2.86 3.69 11.34
C TYR A 20 -2.74 2.17 11.50
N LEU A 21 -1.63 1.57 11.07
CA LEU A 21 -1.39 0.13 11.26
C LEU A 21 -1.31 -0.25 12.73
N LEU A 22 -0.62 0.55 13.56
CA LEU A 22 -0.55 0.31 15.01
C LEU A 22 -1.95 0.37 15.62
N TRP A 23 -2.74 1.38 15.28
CA TRP A 23 -4.13 1.46 15.73
C TRP A 23 -4.96 0.24 15.28
N ALA A 24 -4.83 -0.19 14.03
CA ALA A 24 -5.54 -1.35 13.49
C ALA A 24 -5.12 -2.68 14.16
N PHE A 25 -3.85 -2.80 14.53
CA PHE A 25 -3.30 -3.95 15.25
C PHE A 25 -3.88 -4.02 16.68
N PHE A 26 -3.86 -2.93 17.43
CA PHE A 26 -4.38 -2.91 18.81
C PHE A 26 -5.91 -3.03 18.90
N THR A 27 -6.64 -2.60 17.88
CA THR A 27 -8.11 -2.69 17.85
C THR A 27 -8.64 -4.02 17.32
N ASN A 28 -7.76 -5.00 17.03
CA ASN A 28 -8.12 -6.28 16.41
C ASN A 28 -9.02 -6.08 15.19
N ALA A 29 -8.66 -5.16 14.29
CA ALA A 29 -9.43 -4.83 13.10
C ALA A 29 -9.66 -6.03 12.16
N GLN A 30 -8.97 -7.16 12.37
CA GLN A 30 -9.23 -8.42 11.66
C GLN A 30 -10.61 -9.03 11.97
N HIS A 31 -11.17 -8.82 13.17
CA HIS A 31 -12.43 -9.43 13.60
C HIS A 31 -13.62 -8.47 13.58
N GLN A 32 -13.40 -7.21 13.21
CA GLN A 32 -14.45 -6.19 13.16
C GLN A 32 -15.22 -6.33 11.84
N ASN A 33 -16.56 -6.46 11.93
CA ASN A 33 -17.46 -6.35 10.76
C ASN A 33 -17.44 -4.93 10.15
N PHE A 34 -16.90 -3.96 10.90
CA PHE A 34 -16.73 -2.59 10.44
C PHE A 34 -15.53 -2.46 9.51
N THR A 35 -15.80 -2.03 8.28
CA THR A 35 -14.77 -1.66 7.32
C THR A 35 -14.51 -0.16 7.41
N PRO A 36 -13.26 0.29 7.69
CA PRO A 36 -12.91 1.70 7.71
C PRO A 36 -12.89 2.33 6.29
N CYS A 37 -13.27 1.57 5.26
CA CYS A 37 -13.33 2.04 3.88
C CYS A 37 -14.61 2.85 3.62
N LEU A 38 -14.47 4.18 3.51
CA LEU A 38 -15.57 5.09 3.19
C LEU A 38 -16.26 4.74 1.87
N PHE A 39 -15.51 4.30 0.86
CA PHE A 39 -16.07 3.94 -0.45
C PHE A 39 -17.03 2.76 -0.34
N LYS A 40 -16.63 1.70 0.37
CA LYS A 40 -17.49 0.52 0.58
C LYS A 40 -18.70 0.88 1.44
N ASN A 41 -18.53 1.72 2.47
CA ASN A 41 -19.65 2.16 3.31
C ASN A 41 -20.66 3.03 2.55
N ALA A 42 -20.20 3.82 1.58
CA ALA A 42 -21.08 4.67 0.77
C ALA A 42 -21.76 3.92 -0.39
N THR A 43 -21.06 2.98 -1.03
CA THR A 43 -21.55 2.33 -2.28
C THR A 43 -22.00 0.88 -2.09
N GLY A 44 -21.60 0.24 -1.00
CA GLY A 44 -21.72 -1.22 -0.82
C GLY A 44 -20.70 -2.05 -1.60
N ILE A 45 -19.85 -1.42 -2.44
CA ILE A 45 -18.94 -2.11 -3.35
C ILE A 45 -17.50 -2.03 -2.83
N ALA A 46 -16.81 -3.17 -2.80
CA ALA A 46 -15.39 -3.23 -2.48
C ALA A 46 -14.56 -2.49 -3.55
N CYS A 47 -13.65 -1.60 -3.16
CA CYS A 47 -12.69 -1.00 -4.09
C CYS A 47 -11.42 -1.89 -4.24
N PRO A 48 -10.51 -1.59 -5.18
CA PRO A 48 -9.32 -2.42 -5.39
C PRO A 48 -8.41 -2.53 -4.14
N SER A 49 -8.42 -1.52 -3.26
CA SER A 49 -7.64 -1.51 -2.02
C SER A 49 -8.39 -2.06 -0.80
N CYS A 50 -9.67 -2.46 -0.92
CA CYS A 50 -10.39 -3.09 0.18
C CYS A 50 -9.66 -4.36 0.64
N GLY A 51 -9.41 -4.46 1.94
CA GLY A 51 -8.71 -5.62 2.54
C GLY A 51 -7.18 -5.49 2.63
N VAL A 52 -6.56 -4.45 2.06
CA VAL A 52 -5.09 -4.26 2.13
C VAL A 52 -4.59 -4.20 3.57
N THR A 53 -5.22 -3.41 4.45
CA THR A 53 -4.83 -3.32 5.87
C THR A 53 -4.92 -4.68 6.57
N ARG A 54 -6.00 -5.42 6.35
CA ARG A 54 -6.19 -6.76 6.91
C ARG A 54 -5.15 -7.75 6.36
N SER A 55 -4.76 -7.61 5.10
CA SER A 55 -3.71 -8.41 4.47
C SER A 55 -2.34 -8.13 5.11
N VAL A 56 -2.01 -6.86 5.35
CA VAL A 56 -0.80 -6.48 6.09
C VAL A 56 -0.81 -7.03 7.51
N LEU A 57 -1.95 -7.01 8.20
CA LEU A 57 -2.08 -7.63 9.52
C LEU A 57 -1.92 -9.17 9.46
N LEU A 58 -2.40 -9.85 8.43
CA LEU A 58 -2.16 -11.29 8.26
C LEU A 58 -0.65 -11.59 8.10
N LEU A 59 0.08 -10.73 7.35
CA LEU A 59 1.53 -10.86 7.24
C LEU A 59 2.23 -10.72 8.60
N THR A 60 1.77 -9.84 9.50
CA THR A 60 2.36 -9.73 10.85
C THR A 60 2.11 -10.94 11.73
N HIS A 61 1.09 -11.76 11.43
CA HIS A 61 0.79 -13.01 12.11
C HIS A 61 1.46 -14.24 11.44
N GLY A 62 2.23 -14.04 10.36
CA GLY A 62 2.94 -15.10 9.67
C GLY A 62 2.11 -15.88 8.63
N THR A 63 0.85 -15.50 8.40
CA THR A 63 -0.04 -16.18 7.44
C THR A 63 0.04 -15.56 6.04
N ILE A 64 1.17 -15.79 5.36
CA ILE A 64 1.45 -15.18 4.04
C ILE A 64 0.42 -15.57 2.99
N THR A 65 0.05 -16.85 2.93
CA THR A 65 -0.94 -17.35 1.96
C THR A 65 -2.28 -16.65 2.13
N ASP A 66 -2.77 -16.52 3.35
CA ASP A 66 -4.03 -15.83 3.65
C ASP A 66 -3.95 -14.35 3.31
N ALA A 67 -2.79 -13.70 3.55
CA ALA A 67 -2.57 -12.31 3.16
C ALA A 67 -2.69 -12.10 1.64
N ILE A 68 -2.09 -12.99 0.85
CA ILE A 68 -2.14 -12.96 -0.62
C ILE A 68 -3.57 -13.19 -1.11
N LEU A 69 -4.23 -14.24 -0.59
CA LEU A 69 -5.60 -14.58 -0.96
C LEU A 69 -6.58 -13.47 -0.60
N LEU A 70 -6.33 -12.78 0.52
CA LEU A 70 -7.14 -11.65 0.94
C LEU A 70 -6.99 -10.46 -0.02
N ASN A 71 -5.78 -9.94 -0.19
CA ASN A 71 -5.51 -8.91 -1.19
C ASN A 71 -3.99 -8.85 -1.47
N PRO A 72 -3.54 -9.19 -2.69
CA PRO A 72 -2.11 -9.24 -3.02
C PRO A 72 -1.41 -7.87 -2.94
N LEU A 73 -2.16 -6.76 -3.03
CA LEU A 73 -1.60 -5.42 -2.83
C LEU A 73 -1.07 -5.23 -1.40
N GLY A 74 -1.56 -6.01 -0.42
CA GLY A 74 -1.07 -5.98 0.95
C GLY A 74 0.42 -6.32 1.05
N LEU A 75 0.93 -7.24 0.23
CA LEU A 75 2.36 -7.58 0.20
C LEU A 75 3.20 -6.42 -0.33
N ILE A 76 2.72 -5.77 -1.39
CA ILE A 76 3.40 -4.60 -1.99
C ILE A 76 3.47 -3.48 -0.95
N VAL A 77 2.35 -3.17 -0.29
CA VAL A 77 2.29 -2.15 0.76
C VAL A 77 3.19 -2.50 1.94
N ALA A 78 3.14 -3.74 2.43
CA ALA A 78 4.01 -4.19 3.51
C ALA A 78 5.50 -4.04 3.15
N GLY A 79 5.89 -4.43 1.93
CA GLY A 79 7.25 -4.27 1.44
C GLY A 79 7.69 -2.80 1.38
N ILE A 80 6.82 -1.91 0.87
CA ILE A 80 7.09 -0.46 0.86
C ILE A 80 7.25 0.07 2.28
N MET A 81 6.36 -0.31 3.19
CA MET A 81 6.42 0.13 4.58
C MET A 81 7.70 -0.35 5.26
N VAL A 82 8.14 -1.58 5.04
CA VAL A 82 9.39 -2.08 5.61
C VAL A 82 10.61 -1.39 5.00
N VAL A 83 10.70 -1.29 3.67
CA VAL A 83 11.93 -0.84 3.00
C VAL A 83 12.10 0.69 3.03
N SER A 84 11.02 1.44 2.83
CA SER A 84 11.12 2.88 2.59
C SER A 84 11.59 3.73 3.77
N PRO A 85 11.33 3.42 5.06
CA PRO A 85 11.92 4.16 6.18
C PRO A 85 13.44 4.05 6.20
N PHE A 86 13.98 2.84 6.00
CA PHE A 86 15.43 2.64 5.96
C PHE A 86 16.06 3.33 4.75
N TRP A 87 15.38 3.28 3.60
CA TRP A 87 15.86 3.96 2.39
C TRP A 87 15.85 5.49 2.54
N LEU A 88 14.77 6.04 3.10
CA LEU A 88 14.66 7.47 3.38
C LEU A 88 15.74 7.91 4.39
N LEU A 89 15.95 7.13 5.46
CA LEU A 89 16.98 7.39 6.45
C LEU A 89 18.38 7.34 5.84
N TYR A 90 18.67 6.33 5.02
CA TYR A 90 19.93 6.20 4.28
C TYR A 90 20.22 7.44 3.44
N ASP A 91 19.25 7.90 2.65
CA ASP A 91 19.41 9.07 1.79
C ASP A 91 19.64 10.35 2.59
N VAL A 92 18.90 10.55 3.68
CA VAL A 92 19.04 11.73 4.55
C VAL A 92 20.39 11.72 5.28
N ALA A 93 20.76 10.59 5.90
CA ALA A 93 21.99 10.46 6.69
C ALA A 93 23.25 10.60 5.83
N LEU A 94 23.25 10.01 4.62
CA LEU A 94 24.40 10.05 3.71
C LEU A 94 24.31 11.16 2.66
N LYS A 95 23.31 12.05 2.76
CA LYS A 95 23.04 13.15 1.82
C LYS A 95 22.96 12.68 0.36
N LYS A 96 22.36 11.50 0.15
CA LYS A 96 22.12 10.90 -1.18
C LYS A 96 20.72 11.23 -1.68
N ASP A 97 20.47 10.94 -2.95
CA ASP A 97 19.21 11.18 -3.66
C ASP A 97 18.69 9.93 -4.37
N THR A 98 19.01 8.74 -3.85
CA THR A 98 18.72 7.47 -4.51
C THR A 98 17.22 7.15 -4.56
N LEU A 99 16.47 7.47 -3.50
CA LEU A 99 15.02 7.35 -3.44
C LEU A 99 14.36 8.31 -4.44
N TYR A 100 14.82 9.56 -4.50
CA TYR A 100 14.32 10.55 -5.46
C TYR A 100 14.56 10.14 -6.91
N LYS A 101 15.79 9.69 -7.24
CA LYS A 101 16.11 9.17 -8.57
C LYS A 101 15.28 7.95 -8.93
N SER A 102 15.07 7.03 -7.97
CA SER A 102 14.25 5.84 -8.16
C SER A 102 12.78 6.19 -8.38
N TYR A 103 12.24 7.15 -7.64
CA TYR A 103 10.90 7.68 -7.86
C TYR A 103 10.74 8.26 -9.27
N LYS A 104 11.70 9.06 -9.74
CA LYS A 104 11.67 9.62 -11.11
C LYS A 104 11.74 8.54 -12.19
N LYS A 105 12.55 7.50 -11.98
CA LYS A 105 12.60 6.34 -12.88
C LYS A 105 11.27 5.58 -12.89
N PHE A 106 10.69 5.34 -11.72
CA PHE A 106 9.39 4.66 -11.59
C PHE A 106 8.28 5.46 -12.29
N GLU A 107 8.20 6.77 -12.08
CA GLU A 107 7.26 7.66 -12.78
C GLU A 107 7.41 7.58 -14.30
N ALA A 108 8.65 7.56 -14.81
CA ALA A 108 8.93 7.40 -16.22
C ALA A 108 8.53 6.02 -16.76
N ILE A 109 8.69 4.95 -15.96
CA ILE A 109 8.31 3.58 -16.35
C ILE A 109 6.79 3.42 -16.37
N VAL A 110 6.09 3.91 -15.35
CA VAL A 110 4.63 3.79 -15.24
C VAL A 110 3.91 4.58 -16.34
N THR A 111 4.51 5.65 -16.85
CA THR A 111 3.95 6.44 -17.95
C THR A 111 4.15 5.80 -19.33
N ILE A 112 4.93 4.72 -19.43
CA ILE A 112 5.04 3.92 -20.66
C ILE A 112 3.69 3.22 -20.90
N LYS A 113 3.07 3.46 -22.06
CA LYS A 113 1.70 3.04 -22.36
C LYS A 113 1.42 1.56 -22.07
N TRP A 114 2.28 0.65 -22.51
CA TRP A 114 2.07 -0.79 -22.30
C TRP A 114 2.19 -1.18 -20.82
N VAL A 115 3.10 -0.53 -20.06
CA VAL A 115 3.24 -0.73 -18.62
C VAL A 115 1.99 -0.22 -17.90
N ALA A 116 1.50 0.96 -18.26
CA ALA A 116 0.27 1.51 -17.72
C ALA A 116 -0.93 0.59 -17.98
N ILE A 117 -1.09 0.09 -19.21
CA ILE A 117 -2.15 -0.86 -19.58
C ILE A 117 -2.06 -2.14 -18.74
N LEU A 118 -0.86 -2.70 -18.59
CA LEU A 118 -0.64 -3.88 -17.75
C LEU A 118 -1.04 -3.61 -16.29
N LEU A 119 -0.55 -2.53 -15.69
CA LEU A 119 -0.85 -2.17 -14.30
C LEU A 119 -2.34 -1.91 -14.09
N ILE A 120 -3.00 -1.19 -14.99
CA ILE A 120 -4.45 -0.95 -14.94
C ILE A 120 -5.19 -2.28 -15.03
N THR A 121 -4.80 -3.17 -15.94
CA THR A 121 -5.42 -4.50 -16.09
C THR A 121 -5.28 -5.32 -14.81
N LEU A 122 -4.10 -5.31 -14.18
CA LEU A 122 -3.87 -5.99 -12.90
C LEU A 122 -4.74 -5.41 -11.77
N ILE A 123 -4.88 -4.09 -11.71
CA ILE A 123 -5.73 -3.42 -10.72
C ILE A 123 -7.21 -3.79 -10.94
N LEU A 124 -7.68 -3.81 -12.19
CA LEU A 124 -9.05 -4.19 -12.53
C LEU A 124 -9.32 -5.68 -12.23
N ALA A 125 -8.37 -6.57 -12.52
CA ALA A 125 -8.47 -7.97 -12.17
C ALA A 125 -8.55 -8.17 -10.65
N ASN A 126 -7.70 -7.49 -9.88
CA ASN A 126 -7.76 -7.49 -8.42
C ASN A 126 -9.08 -6.91 -7.89
N TRP A 127 -9.61 -5.88 -8.54
CA TRP A 127 -10.90 -5.30 -8.18
C TRP A 127 -12.05 -6.28 -8.39
N ALA A 128 -12.11 -6.92 -9.55
CA ALA A 128 -13.11 -7.96 -9.85
C ALA A 128 -13.04 -9.08 -8.81
N TRP A 129 -11.83 -9.55 -8.46
CA TRP A 129 -11.64 -10.54 -7.40
C TRP A 129 -12.18 -10.03 -6.05
N ASN A 130 -11.89 -8.79 -5.66
CA ASN A 130 -12.40 -8.26 -4.39
C ASN A 130 -13.94 -8.20 -4.34
N ILE A 131 -14.59 -7.90 -5.47
CA ILE A 131 -16.05 -7.93 -5.58
C ILE A 131 -16.59 -9.36 -5.42
N THR A 132 -15.98 -10.36 -6.06
CA THR A 132 -16.46 -11.76 -5.94
C THR A 132 -16.33 -12.32 -4.53
N LYS A 133 -15.34 -11.84 -3.76
CA LYS A 133 -15.17 -12.20 -2.34
C LYS A 133 -16.12 -11.46 -1.38
N GLY A 134 -16.87 -10.45 -1.85
CA GLY A 134 -17.71 -9.61 -1.00
C GLY A 134 -16.92 -8.80 0.04
N LEU A 135 -15.65 -8.48 -0.26
CA LEU A 135 -14.69 -7.85 0.67
C LEU A 135 -15.15 -6.52 1.22
#